data_AF-A0A2S8V2F8-F1
#
_entry.id   AF-A0A2S8V2F8-F1
#
_cell.length_a   1.000
_cell.length_b   1.000
_cell.length_c   1.000
_cell.angle_alpha   90.00
_cell.angle_beta   90.00
_cell.angle_gamma   90.00
#
_symmetry.space_group_name_H-M   'P 1'
#
loop_
_entity.id
_entity.type
_entity.pdbx_description
1 polymer ?
#
loop_
_entity_poly.entity_id
_entity_poly.type
_entity_poly.pdbx_seq_one_letter_code
_entity_poly.pdbx_strand_id
1 'polypeptide(L)'
;MKRGLRSFRVRAAVPGITFRLLVLAIVWGGAVVLVPFPLWQGVAVVAALLAVVIPRSLAAWFGAACLVFGVLLTDPDPARTALAVLLVPAIHVLAALSLVIPISSRVALAVLGPSFARFLVIQLLAQPVVFGVWLLAPSNIDHGIVWLAPLAAAALVLGVLLALRAILRSDAPRTVSSTGADPTVEHPRGANVRGPS
;
A
#
# COMPACT_ATOMS: atom_id res chain seq x y z
N MET A 1 -16.90 -38.12 -21.89
CA MET A 1 -16.58 -37.50 -20.59
C MET A 1 -16.61 -35.97 -20.75
N LYS A 2 -17.68 -35.31 -20.29
CA LYS A 2 -17.80 -33.85 -20.35
C LYS A 2 -17.04 -33.26 -19.15
N ARG A 3 -15.86 -32.68 -19.38
CA ARG A 3 -15.14 -31.90 -18.34
C ARG A 3 -16.00 -30.69 -17.99
N GLY A 4 -16.66 -30.74 -16.83
CA GLY A 4 -17.34 -29.58 -16.27
C GLY A 4 -16.31 -28.48 -15.99
N LEU A 5 -16.35 -27.42 -16.79
CA LEU A 5 -15.60 -26.19 -16.53
C LEU A 5 -16.12 -25.62 -15.21
N ARG A 6 -15.39 -25.84 -14.11
CA ARG A 6 -15.69 -25.17 -12.84
C ARG A 6 -15.50 -23.67 -13.07
N SER A 7 -16.60 -22.93 -13.20
CA SER A 7 -16.56 -21.49 -13.31
C SER A 7 -16.09 -20.91 -11.98
N PHE A 8 -14.84 -20.44 -11.91
CA PHE A 8 -14.40 -19.59 -10.81
C PHE A 8 -15.14 -18.26 -10.93
N ARG A 9 -16.23 -18.11 -10.18
CA ARG A 9 -16.93 -16.82 -10.04
C ARG A 9 -16.03 -15.87 -9.27
N VAL A 10 -15.27 -15.05 -9.99
CA VAL A 10 -14.56 -13.92 -9.40
C VAL A 10 -15.60 -12.88 -9.02
N ARG A 11 -15.96 -12.85 -7.73
CA ARG A 11 -17.08 -12.07 -7.18
C ARG A 11 -16.94 -10.56 -7.40
N ALA A 12 -15.70 -10.07 -7.53
CA ALA A 12 -15.39 -8.70 -7.96
C ALA A 12 -13.93 -8.63 -8.48
N ALA A 13 -13.73 -8.14 -9.71
CA ALA A 13 -12.42 -7.97 -10.31
C ALA A 13 -12.25 -6.56 -10.85
N VAL A 14 -11.12 -5.93 -10.52
CA VAL A 14 -10.78 -4.57 -10.94
C VAL A 14 -9.80 -4.64 -12.11
N PRO A 15 -10.03 -3.90 -13.22
CA PRO A 15 -9.07 -3.78 -14.31
C PRO A 15 -7.72 -3.22 -13.85
N GLY A 16 -6.61 -3.74 -14.35
CA GLY A 16 -5.26 -3.27 -14.01
C GLY A 16 -5.00 -1.80 -14.32
N ILE A 17 -5.67 -1.25 -15.35
CA ILE A 17 -5.62 0.19 -15.67
C ILE A 17 -6.10 1.07 -14.51
N THR A 18 -6.97 0.57 -13.65
CA THR A 18 -7.56 1.33 -12.52
C THR A 18 -6.49 1.83 -11.57
N PHE A 19 -5.46 1.03 -11.27
CA PHE A 19 -4.38 1.45 -10.37
C PHE A 19 -3.60 2.64 -10.92
N ARG A 20 -3.39 2.68 -12.24
CA ARG A 20 -2.66 3.77 -12.90
C ARG A 20 -3.48 5.05 -12.92
N LEU A 21 -4.77 4.94 -13.24
CA LEU A 21 -5.69 6.08 -13.19
C LEU A 21 -5.83 6.62 -11.76
N LEU A 22 -5.81 5.73 -10.76
CA LEU A 22 -5.85 6.14 -9.36
C LEU A 22 -4.57 6.88 -8.94
N VAL A 23 -3.38 6.42 -9.38
CA VAL A 23 -2.13 7.19 -9.20
C VAL A 23 -2.25 8.57 -9.83
N LEU A 24 -2.74 8.67 -11.07
CA LEU A 24 -2.94 9.95 -11.75
C LEU A 24 -3.86 10.87 -10.96
N ALA A 25 -5.02 10.37 -10.53
CA ALA A 25 -5.99 11.15 -9.76
C ALA A 25 -5.41 11.64 -8.42
N ILE A 26 -4.70 10.76 -7.70
CA ILE A 26 -4.10 11.09 -6.41
C ILE A 26 -2.95 12.10 -6.56
N VAL A 27 -2.06 11.90 -7.54
CA VAL A 27 -0.95 12.84 -7.77
C VAL A 27 -1.48 14.19 -8.24
N TRP A 28 -2.45 14.21 -9.17
CA TRP A 28 -3.10 15.45 -9.61
C TRP A 28 -3.75 16.19 -8.44
N GLY A 29 -4.64 15.51 -7.70
CA GLY A 29 -5.36 16.12 -6.59
C GLY A 29 -4.41 16.60 -5.49
N GLY A 30 -3.41 15.79 -5.16
CA GLY A 30 -2.39 16.19 -4.21
C GLY A 30 -1.53 17.36 -4.69
N ALA A 31 -1.17 17.42 -5.98
CA ALA A 31 -0.39 18.53 -6.52
C ALA A 31 -1.17 19.85 -6.44
N VAL A 32 -2.46 19.83 -6.79
CA VAL A 32 -3.33 21.02 -6.69
C VAL A 32 -3.45 21.52 -5.24
N VAL A 33 -3.51 20.61 -4.27
CA VAL A 33 -3.73 20.96 -2.86
C VAL A 33 -2.42 21.30 -2.11
N LEU A 34 -1.33 20.59 -2.40
CA LEU A 34 -0.10 20.63 -1.61
C LEU A 34 1.04 21.41 -2.25
N VAL A 35 1.00 21.67 -3.57
CA VAL A 35 2.10 22.30 -4.28
C VAL A 35 1.67 23.72 -4.68
N PRO A 36 2.17 24.79 -4.05
CA PRO A 36 1.75 26.15 -4.38
C PRO A 36 2.38 26.68 -5.68
N PHE A 37 3.45 26.03 -6.17
CA PHE A 37 4.19 26.47 -7.35
C PHE A 37 3.65 25.83 -8.63
N PRO A 38 3.10 26.61 -9.60
CA PRO A 38 2.51 26.06 -10.82
C PRO A 38 3.47 25.21 -11.66
N LEU A 39 4.76 25.56 -11.68
CA LEU A 39 5.79 24.79 -12.35
C LEU A 39 5.85 23.34 -11.80
N TRP A 40 5.92 23.19 -10.47
CA TRP A 40 6.00 21.89 -9.81
C TRP A 40 4.69 21.10 -9.90
N GLN A 41 3.54 21.78 -9.93
CA GLN A 41 2.26 21.15 -10.26
C GLN A 41 2.29 20.52 -11.66
N GLY A 42 2.75 21.29 -12.65
CA GLY A 42 2.91 20.81 -14.03
C GLY A 42 3.82 19.59 -14.11
N VAL A 43 4.98 19.64 -13.45
CA VAL A 43 5.93 18.53 -13.39
C VAL A 43 5.31 17.28 -12.74
N ALA A 44 4.58 17.43 -11.63
CA ALA A 44 3.90 16.31 -10.96
C ALA A 44 2.82 15.68 -11.85
N VAL A 45 2.02 16.50 -12.53
CA VAL A 45 0.97 16.05 -13.46
C VAL A 45 1.57 15.33 -14.67
N VAL A 46 2.62 15.87 -15.28
CA VAL A 46 3.31 15.21 -16.40
C VAL A 46 3.91 13.89 -15.95
N ALA A 47 4.55 13.83 -14.78
CA ALA A 47 5.08 12.58 -14.23
C ALA A 47 3.96 11.54 -14.00
N ALA A 48 2.80 11.96 -13.51
CA ALA A 48 1.65 11.09 -13.32
C ALA A 48 1.08 10.57 -14.65
N LEU A 49 0.99 11.41 -15.68
CA LEU A 49 0.59 11.00 -17.03
C LEU A 49 1.58 9.98 -17.63
N LEU A 50 2.89 10.23 -17.47
CA LEU A 50 3.93 9.29 -17.89
C LEU A 50 3.83 7.94 -17.16
N ALA A 51 3.46 7.94 -15.87
CA ALA A 51 3.23 6.71 -15.13
C ALA A 51 2.05 5.88 -15.67
N VAL A 52 1.05 6.53 -16.28
CA VAL A 52 -0.06 5.84 -16.96
C VAL A 52 0.41 5.23 -18.28
N VAL A 53 1.05 6.03 -19.13
CA VAL A 53 1.43 5.68 -20.51
C VAL A 53 2.59 4.69 -20.54
N ILE A 54 3.62 4.88 -19.70
CA ILE A 54 4.83 4.07 -19.70
C ILE A 54 4.71 3.01 -18.60
N PRO A 55 4.31 1.76 -18.94
CA PRO A 55 4.28 0.66 -17.99
C PRO A 55 5.68 0.43 -17.41
N ARG A 56 5.76 0.27 -16.08
CA ARG A 56 7.00 0.03 -15.34
C ARG A 56 8.00 1.19 -15.30
N SER A 57 7.51 2.43 -15.27
CA SER A 57 8.35 3.60 -15.04
C SER A 57 8.42 3.98 -13.57
N LEU A 58 9.49 4.68 -13.17
CA LEU A 58 9.62 5.32 -11.86
C LEU A 58 8.86 6.66 -11.76
N ALA A 59 8.10 7.04 -12.80
CA ALA A 59 7.47 8.34 -12.91
C ALA A 59 6.47 8.64 -11.78
N ALA A 60 5.77 7.62 -11.25
CA ALA A 60 4.87 7.78 -10.11
C ALA A 60 5.61 8.21 -8.83
N TRP A 61 6.83 7.71 -8.60
CA TRP A 61 7.66 8.11 -7.46
C TRP A 61 8.19 9.54 -7.62
N PHE A 62 8.46 9.96 -8.86
CA PHE A 62 8.80 11.35 -9.14
C PHE A 62 7.63 12.29 -8.80
N GLY A 63 6.40 11.91 -9.15
CA GLY A 63 5.18 12.60 -8.72
C GLY A 63 5.06 12.69 -7.19
N ALA A 64 5.29 11.58 -6.48
CA ALA A 64 5.33 11.54 -5.02
C ALA A 64 6.39 12.49 -4.42
N ALA A 65 7.58 12.55 -5.01
CA ALA A 65 8.63 13.47 -4.57
C ALA A 65 8.21 14.94 -4.74
N CYS A 66 7.53 15.28 -5.84
CA CYS A 66 7.02 16.64 -6.06
C CYS A 66 6.04 17.08 -4.94
N LEU A 67 5.20 16.16 -4.45
CA LEU A 67 4.29 16.45 -3.32
C LEU A 67 5.07 16.73 -2.03
N VAL A 68 6.10 15.94 -1.75
CA VAL A 68 6.97 16.15 -0.57
C VAL A 68 7.68 17.50 -0.67
N PHE A 69 8.23 17.85 -1.84
CA PHE A 69 8.82 19.16 -2.06
C PHE A 69 7.82 20.29 -1.90
N GLY A 70 6.58 20.14 -2.39
CA GLY A 70 5.52 21.14 -2.19
C GLY A 70 5.27 21.45 -0.72
N VAL A 71 5.21 20.41 0.11
CA VAL A 71 5.00 20.56 1.56
C VAL A 71 6.23 21.16 2.25
N LEU A 72 7.44 20.71 1.89
CA LEU A 72 8.69 21.22 2.48
C LEU A 72 8.99 22.68 2.12
N LEU A 73 8.57 23.13 0.95
CA LEU A 73 8.79 24.49 0.45
C LEU A 73 7.69 25.47 0.88
N THR A 74 6.73 25.02 1.69
CA THR A 74 5.65 25.85 2.20
C THR A 74 5.69 25.92 3.72
N ASP A 75 5.03 26.93 4.29
CA ASP A 75 4.90 27.06 5.74
C ASP A 75 4.30 25.79 6.36
N PRO A 76 4.79 25.39 7.55
CA PRO A 76 4.37 24.17 8.21
C PRO A 76 2.89 24.27 8.61
N ASP A 77 2.05 23.51 7.89
CA ASP A 77 0.63 23.34 8.19
C ASP A 77 0.34 21.87 8.53
N PRO A 78 -0.30 21.57 9.68
CA PRO A 78 -0.64 20.21 10.06
C PRO A 78 -1.53 19.49 9.04
N ALA A 79 -2.48 20.20 8.44
CA ALA A 79 -3.42 19.59 7.50
C ALA A 79 -2.70 19.15 6.22
N ARG A 80 -1.85 20.01 5.64
CA ARG A 80 -0.99 19.67 4.50
C ARG A 80 -0.02 18.53 4.81
N THR A 81 0.58 18.52 5.99
CA THR A 81 1.53 17.48 6.40
C THR A 81 0.82 16.12 6.57
N ALA A 82 -0.34 16.09 7.22
CA ALA A 82 -1.16 14.89 7.36
C ALA A 82 -1.63 14.34 6.00
N LEU A 83 -2.02 15.23 5.08
CA LEU A 83 -2.34 14.88 3.69
C LEU A 83 -1.13 14.32 2.96
N ALA A 84 0.05 14.91 3.08
CA ALA A 84 1.28 14.41 2.45
C ALA A 84 1.62 12.98 2.94
N VAL A 85 1.52 12.76 4.26
CA VAL A 85 1.71 11.45 4.90
C VAL A 85 0.64 10.44 4.50
N LEU A 86 -0.52 10.87 4.01
CA LEU A 86 -1.52 9.99 3.41
C LEU A 86 -1.24 9.68 1.94
N LEU A 87 -0.98 10.72 1.16
CA LEU A 87 -0.90 10.63 -0.30
C LEU A 87 0.39 9.94 -0.74
N VAL A 88 1.53 10.21 -0.11
CA VAL A 88 2.82 9.62 -0.51
C VAL A 88 2.82 8.10 -0.37
N PRO A 89 2.42 7.49 0.77
CA PRO A 89 2.32 6.04 0.88
C PRO A 89 1.24 5.45 -0.04
N ALA A 90 0.13 6.17 -0.28
CA ALA A 90 -0.89 5.72 -1.22
C ALA A 90 -0.34 5.62 -2.64
N ILE A 91 0.38 6.65 -3.10
CA ILE A 91 1.08 6.64 -4.39
C ILE A 91 2.10 5.51 -4.43
N HIS A 92 2.89 5.31 -3.38
CA HIS A 92 3.89 4.25 -3.32
C HIS A 92 3.27 2.85 -3.50
N VAL A 93 2.21 2.54 -2.75
CA VAL A 93 1.53 1.23 -2.82
C VAL A 93 0.92 1.03 -4.21
N LEU A 94 0.22 2.03 -4.75
CA LEU A 94 -0.41 1.93 -6.07
C LEU A 94 0.63 1.83 -7.20
N ALA A 95 1.72 2.58 -7.09
CA ALA A 95 2.84 2.52 -8.03
C ALA A 95 3.48 1.13 -8.01
N ALA A 96 3.76 0.58 -6.82
CA ALA A 96 4.30 -0.78 -6.68
C ALA A 96 3.36 -1.84 -7.26
N LEU A 97 2.05 -1.74 -7.01
CA LEU A 97 1.04 -2.61 -7.61
C LEU A 97 1.02 -2.49 -9.15
N SER A 98 1.17 -1.27 -9.69
CA SER A 98 1.19 -1.02 -11.14
C SER A 98 2.40 -1.61 -11.87
N LEU A 99 3.51 -1.88 -11.16
CA LEU A 99 4.68 -2.57 -11.71
C LEU A 99 4.43 -4.06 -11.93
N VAL A 100 3.68 -4.67 -10.99
CA VAL A 100 3.44 -6.12 -10.95
C VAL A 100 2.20 -6.50 -11.77
N ILE A 101 1.18 -5.64 -11.79
CA ILE A 101 -0.10 -5.92 -12.45
C ILE A 101 -0.09 -5.36 -13.88
N PRO A 102 -0.19 -6.21 -14.93
CA PRO A 102 -0.33 -5.76 -16.30
C PRO A 102 -1.63 -4.97 -16.52
N ILE A 103 -1.62 -4.01 -17.45
CA ILE A 103 -2.77 -3.14 -17.75
C ILE A 103 -4.01 -3.95 -18.16
N SER A 104 -3.81 -4.99 -18.97
CA SER A 104 -4.86 -5.87 -19.49
C SER A 104 -5.37 -6.89 -18.49
N SER A 105 -4.74 -7.01 -17.32
CA SER A 105 -5.11 -8.00 -16.31
C SER A 105 -6.32 -7.55 -15.49
N ARG A 106 -7.05 -8.52 -14.93
CA ARG A 106 -8.13 -8.30 -13.97
C ARG A 106 -7.72 -8.88 -12.63
N VAL A 107 -7.72 -8.04 -11.60
CA VAL A 107 -7.26 -8.41 -10.26
C VAL A 107 -8.46 -8.55 -9.33
N ALA A 108 -8.57 -9.70 -8.66
CA ALA A 108 -9.59 -9.90 -7.65
C ALA A 108 -9.32 -9.00 -6.44
N LEU A 109 -10.34 -8.30 -5.95
CA LEU A 109 -10.22 -7.39 -4.81
C LEU A 109 -9.68 -8.07 -3.55
N ALA A 110 -9.99 -9.36 -3.36
CA ALA A 110 -9.52 -10.13 -2.22
C ALA A 110 -7.97 -10.20 -2.12
N VAL A 111 -7.27 -10.11 -3.25
CA VAL A 111 -5.79 -10.16 -3.30
C VAL A 111 -5.17 -8.83 -2.85
N LEU A 112 -5.92 -7.72 -2.92
CA LEU A 112 -5.48 -6.40 -2.46
C LEU A 112 -5.61 -6.23 -0.94
N GLY A 113 -6.37 -7.10 -0.28
CA GLY A 113 -6.65 -7.02 1.16
C GLY A 113 -5.39 -6.88 2.02
N PRO A 114 -4.36 -7.73 1.86
CA PRO A 114 -3.11 -7.61 2.62
C PRO A 114 -2.37 -6.29 2.38
N SER A 115 -2.31 -5.80 1.14
CA SER A 115 -1.66 -4.52 0.81
C SER A 115 -2.42 -3.34 1.42
N PHE A 116 -3.76 -3.38 1.35
CA PHE A 116 -4.60 -2.36 1.96
C PHE A 116 -4.50 -2.38 3.49
N ALA A 117 -4.49 -3.56 4.11
CA ALA A 117 -4.29 -3.70 5.55
C ALA A 117 -2.92 -3.15 5.99
N ARG A 118 -1.84 -3.45 5.25
CA ARG A 118 -0.51 -2.88 5.51
C ARG A 118 -0.51 -1.36 5.41
N PHE A 119 -1.15 -0.80 4.36
CA PHE A 119 -1.31 0.64 4.22
C PHE A 119 -2.07 1.24 5.41
N LEU A 120 -3.20 0.65 5.81
CA LEU A 120 -3.97 1.13 6.96
C LEU A 120 -3.18 1.08 8.26
N VAL A 121 -2.40 0.02 8.51
CA VAL A 121 -1.53 -0.06 9.69
C VAL A 121 -0.50 1.06 9.67
N ILE A 122 0.15 1.31 8.53
CA ILE A 122 1.11 2.42 8.39
C ILE A 122 0.41 3.76 8.66
N GLN A 123 -0.77 4.00 8.10
CA GLN A 123 -1.51 5.24 8.34
C GLN A 123 -1.97 5.39 9.79
N LEU A 124 -2.43 4.32 10.41
CA LEU A 124 -2.88 4.32 11.80
C LEU A 124 -1.73 4.63 12.77
N LEU A 125 -0.48 4.31 12.41
CA LEU A 125 0.70 4.67 13.19
C LEU A 125 1.23 6.06 12.82
N ALA A 126 1.28 6.40 11.53
CA ALA A 126 1.86 7.64 11.05
C ALA A 126 1.00 8.86 11.39
N GLN A 127 -0.32 8.78 11.28
CA GLN A 127 -1.21 9.93 11.53
C GLN A 127 -1.16 10.40 13.00
N PRO A 128 -1.18 9.52 14.02
CA PRO A 128 -0.94 9.94 15.41
C PRO A 128 0.45 10.50 15.65
N VAL A 129 1.49 10.00 14.96
CA VAL A 129 2.85 10.55 15.07
C VAL A 129 2.88 11.98 14.52
N VAL A 130 2.30 12.23 13.34
CA VAL A 130 2.19 13.58 12.76
C VAL A 130 1.41 14.50 13.69
N PHE A 131 0.27 14.04 14.20
CA PHE A 131 -0.55 14.79 15.14
C PHE A 131 0.20 15.09 16.44
N GLY A 132 0.92 14.10 16.99
CA GLY A 132 1.75 14.24 18.17
C GLY A 132 2.88 15.24 17.94
N VAL A 133 3.64 15.11 16.85
CA VAL A 133 4.70 16.06 16.49
C VAL A 133 4.14 17.47 16.36
N TRP A 134 2.97 17.64 15.75
CA TRP A 134 2.33 18.95 15.66
C TRP A 134 1.92 19.50 17.04
N LEU A 135 1.29 18.69 17.90
CA LEU A 135 0.89 19.11 19.25
C LEU A 135 2.09 19.51 20.11
N LEU A 136 3.24 18.90 19.85
CA LEU A 136 4.50 19.12 20.53
C LEU A 136 5.36 20.19 19.84
N ALA A 137 5.00 20.64 18.63
CA ALA A 137 5.77 21.63 17.90
C ALA A 137 5.66 22.97 18.67
N PRO A 138 6.80 23.62 18.99
CA PRO A 138 6.78 24.91 19.67
C PRO A 138 6.03 25.90 18.79
N SER A 139 4.90 26.42 19.27
CA SER A 139 4.08 27.38 18.53
C SER A 139 4.74 28.76 18.42
N ASN A 140 5.85 28.99 19.13
CA ASN A 140 6.85 30.03 18.90
C ASN A 140 8.16 29.55 19.54
N ILE A 141 9.29 30.03 19.04
CA ILE A 141 10.65 29.71 19.51
C ILE A 141 10.72 29.83 21.03
N ASP A 142 10.79 28.71 21.75
CA ASP A 142 11.38 28.63 23.09
C ASP A 142 11.78 27.18 23.41
N HIS A 143 13.01 27.03 23.89
CA HIS A 143 13.77 25.79 24.05
C HIS A 143 13.24 24.86 25.18
N GLY A 144 11.99 24.40 25.10
CA GLY A 144 11.36 23.57 26.14
C GLY A 144 11.07 22.10 25.79
N ILE A 145 11.21 21.67 24.53
CA ILE A 145 10.57 20.42 24.03
C ILE A 145 11.51 19.21 23.91
N VAL A 146 12.80 19.35 24.28
CA VAL A 146 13.79 18.25 24.21
C VAL A 146 13.35 16.99 24.97
N TRP A 147 12.50 17.12 25.99
CA TRP A 147 11.98 16.00 26.80
C TRP A 147 10.84 15.20 26.16
N LEU A 148 10.26 15.66 25.06
CA LEU A 148 9.14 14.98 24.39
C LEU A 148 9.59 14.00 23.30
N ALA A 149 10.84 14.12 22.86
CA ALA A 149 11.50 13.16 21.96
C ALA A 149 11.47 11.70 22.48
N PRO A 150 11.79 11.39 23.75
CA PRO A 150 11.68 10.02 24.25
C PRO A 150 10.25 9.49 24.31
N LEU A 151 9.24 10.35 24.52
CA LEU A 151 7.83 9.94 24.51
C LEU A 151 7.37 9.58 23.09
N ALA A 152 7.73 10.39 22.09
CA ALA A 152 7.47 10.09 20.68
C ALA A 152 8.22 8.82 20.22
N ALA A 153 9.46 8.62 20.68
CA ALA A 153 10.22 7.40 20.42
C ALA A 153 9.56 6.17 21.05
N ALA A 154 9.06 6.27 22.28
CA ALA A 154 8.35 5.18 22.95
C ALA A 154 7.04 4.82 22.21
N ALA A 155 6.28 5.81 21.76
CA ALA A 155 5.07 5.59 20.97
C ALA A 155 5.37 4.91 19.63
N LEU A 156 6.46 5.31 18.96
CA LEU A 156 6.93 4.68 17.72
C LEU A 156 7.33 3.21 17.94
N VAL A 157 8.11 2.93 19.00
CA VAL A 157 8.52 1.57 19.36
C VAL A 157 7.31 0.69 19.66
N LEU A 158 6.31 1.21 20.39
CA LEU A 158 5.08 0.48 20.70
C LEU A 158 4.29 0.15 19.42
N GLY A 159 4.19 1.12 18.50
CA GLY A 159 3.55 0.93 17.19
C GLY A 159 4.22 -0.16 16.35
N VAL A 160 5.55 -0.15 16.29
CA VAL A 160 6.34 -1.17 15.59
C VAL A 160 6.15 -2.56 16.21
N LEU A 161 6.16 -2.67 17.54
CA LEU A 161 5.94 -3.94 18.24
C LEU A 161 4.53 -4.51 18.00
N LEU A 162 3.50 -3.67 17.97
CA LEU A 162 2.13 -4.09 17.68
C LEU A 162 1.98 -4.55 16.22
N ALA A 163 2.58 -3.84 15.27
CA ALA A 163 2.60 -4.23 13.87
C ALA A 163 3.31 -5.58 13.66
N LEU A 164 4.48 -5.77 14.29
CA LEU A 164 5.20 -7.05 14.27
C LEU A 164 4.37 -8.18 14.86
N ARG A 165 3.68 -7.97 16.00
CA ARG A 165 2.77 -8.96 16.57
C ARG A 165 1.61 -9.30 15.64
N ALA A 166 1.05 -8.34 14.92
CA ALA A 166 -0.05 -8.57 13.98
C ALA A 166 0.40 -9.41 12.77
N ILE A 167 1.62 -9.17 12.28
CA ILE A 167 2.24 -9.95 11.20
C ILE A 167 2.50 -11.38 11.67
N LEU A 168 3.13 -11.55 12.84
CA LEU A 168 3.43 -12.86 13.42
C LEU A 168 2.17 -13.69 13.71
N ARG A 169 1.05 -13.04 14.07
CA ARG A 169 -0.25 -13.72 14.24
C ARG A 169 -0.91 -14.10 12.91
N SER A 170 -0.59 -13.39 11.83
CA SER A 170 -1.11 -13.69 10.49
C SER A 170 -0.38 -14.87 9.84
N ASP A 171 0.89 -15.11 10.23
CA ASP A 171 1.70 -16.27 9.84
C ASP A 171 1.47 -17.50 10.72
N ALA A 172 0.55 -17.44 11.70
CA ALA A 172 0.19 -18.63 12.47
C ALA A 172 -0.40 -19.69 11.51
N PRO A 173 0.18 -20.90 11.44
CA PRO A 173 -0.31 -21.93 10.55
C PRO A 173 -1.78 -22.21 10.89
N ARG A 174 -2.68 -22.03 9.91
CA ARG A 174 -4.05 -22.49 10.02
C ARG A 174 -3.99 -23.96 10.40
N THR A 175 -4.35 -24.28 11.63
CA THR A 175 -4.65 -25.64 12.05
C THR A 175 -5.78 -26.11 11.16
N VAL A 176 -5.42 -26.90 10.14
CA VAL A 176 -6.39 -27.70 9.40
C VAL A 176 -6.99 -28.62 10.44
N SER A 177 -8.18 -28.28 10.91
CA SER A 177 -9.01 -29.15 11.72
C SER A 177 -9.36 -30.35 10.85
N SER A 178 -8.47 -31.35 10.86
CA SER A 178 -8.76 -32.70 10.41
C SER A 178 -9.73 -33.29 11.42
N THR A 179 -11.01 -33.02 11.21
CA THR A 179 -12.08 -33.65 11.97
C THR A 179 -12.71 -34.71 11.08
N GLY A 180 -12.20 -35.94 11.23
CA GLY A 180 -12.95 -37.18 11.13
C GLY A 180 -13.49 -37.62 9.77
N ALA A 181 -12.75 -38.50 9.09
CA ALA A 181 -13.35 -39.64 8.41
C ALA A 181 -12.41 -40.85 8.57
N ASP A 182 -12.97 -41.91 9.15
CA ASP A 182 -12.38 -43.20 9.52
C ASP A 182 -11.82 -43.97 8.29
N PRO A 183 -10.96 -45.00 8.48
CA PRO A 183 -10.13 -45.58 7.44
C PRO A 183 -10.86 -46.68 6.66
N THR A 184 -11.01 -46.50 5.37
CA THR A 184 -11.25 -47.63 4.44
C THR A 184 -10.58 -47.36 3.10
N VAL A 185 -9.47 -48.06 2.89
CA VAL A 185 -9.07 -48.75 1.66
C VAL A 185 -9.46 -48.09 0.32
N GLU A 186 -8.48 -47.47 -0.35
CA GLU A 186 -8.04 -47.89 -1.70
C GLU A 186 -6.79 -47.11 -2.11
N HIS A 187 -5.69 -47.84 -2.35
CA HIS A 187 -4.51 -47.33 -3.03
C HIS A 187 -4.89 -46.92 -4.47
N PRO A 188 -4.72 -45.65 -4.90
CA PRO A 188 -4.62 -45.37 -6.31
C PRO A 188 -3.24 -45.85 -6.77
N ARG A 189 -3.22 -47.01 -7.42
CA ARG A 189 -2.11 -47.54 -8.22
C ARG A 189 -1.44 -46.39 -8.97
N GLY A 190 -0.19 -46.10 -8.61
CA GLY A 190 0.69 -45.27 -9.41
C GLY A 190 0.76 -45.82 -10.83
N ALA A 191 0.60 -44.95 -11.81
CA ALA A 191 0.76 -45.29 -13.21
C ALA A 191 2.18 -45.83 -13.43
N ASN A 192 2.27 -47.11 -13.75
CA ASN A 192 3.51 -47.77 -14.17
C ASN A 192 3.87 -47.24 -15.58
N VAL A 193 4.75 -46.24 -15.63
CA VAL A 193 5.28 -45.70 -16.89
C VAL A 193 6.54 -46.49 -17.27
N ARG A 194 6.37 -47.77 -17.62
CA ARG A 194 7.38 -48.51 -18.40
C ARG A 194 6.92 -48.53 -19.85
N GLY A 195 7.50 -47.66 -20.66
CA GLY A 195 7.45 -47.76 -22.13
C GLY A 195 8.37 -48.88 -22.62
N PRO A 196 8.12 -49.41 -23.83
CA PRO A 196 8.92 -50.47 -24.42
C PRO A 196 10.24 -49.92 -24.99
N SER A 197 11.35 -50.53 -24.59
CA SER A 197 12.60 -50.64 -25.34
C SER A 197 13.43 -51.76 -24.74
#